data_AF-A0A926W3Y6-F1
#
_entry.id   AF-A0A926W3Y6-F1
#
_cell.length_a   1.000
_cell.length_b   1.000
_cell.length_c   1.000
_cell.angle_alpha   90.00
_cell.angle_beta   90.00
_cell.angle_gamma   90.00
#
_symmetry.space_group_name_H-M   'P 1'
#
loop_
_entity.id
_entity.type
_entity.pdbx_description
1 polymer ?
#
loop_
_entity_poly.entity_id
_entity_poly.type
_entity_poly.pdbx_seq_one_letter_code
_entity_poly.pdbx_strand_id
1 'polypeptide(L)'
;MSISLKSSFPTASEVRCACGGNHFPQDHWEFLESMPQDPADWVNDLIKMGVYRPQALDLAQNLTQVEMREALLLQQIGGGNPAREAFCRALIKEAGGLDQAMAAAFGVNATEFFSNTIRNSDFSRREFLKKVAVAGALVAMASCGQQTSEAPTTDASVAGASATNLEKTDLRIGFIPITCATPIVMSEPLGFYEKHGLNVSVVKMPNWAAVRDSAIAGELDAYHMLSPMPIAITMGLGSAAFPIKLASIENINGQAITVASKHQGNVQGPEDFRGFKIGVPFPYSMHNLLIRYYLATGGIDPDTDVQIFAVPPPDSVAKMTAGEIDAMLMPDPFNQRAVYEGVGYIHMLTKDLWDGHPCCAFAASQEWIDTNPNTFRAVNKAIVDAAGYADDAANRKEIAAALIERQYLNQPLPVVEAVLTGTFDDGQGNTLNVPDRIGFDPYPWKSFAKWISAQLVRWDMMPTETANYDQIAQDIFLTDLAAELQKELGQSPPSDAERVENLKFDQFDPADPATYIDEQIKQYKV
;
A
#
# COMPACT_ATOMS: atom_id res chain seq x y z
N MET A 1 -4.83 6.13 -53.26
CA MET A 1 -4.67 4.81 -53.91
C MET A 1 -3.21 4.61 -54.25
N SER A 2 -2.75 3.36 -54.14
CA SER A 2 -1.37 2.85 -54.39
C SER A 2 -0.38 2.95 -53.23
N ILE A 3 -0.28 1.83 -52.50
CA ILE A 3 0.86 1.41 -51.68
C ILE A 3 1.88 0.76 -52.62
N SER A 4 3.18 1.02 -52.41
CA SER A 4 4.24 0.09 -52.84
C SER A 4 5.38 0.10 -51.81
N LEU A 5 5.48 -1.01 -51.09
CA LEU A 5 6.59 -1.36 -50.20
C LEU A 5 7.75 -1.89 -51.07
N LYS A 6 8.95 -1.35 -50.88
CA LYS A 6 10.21 -2.07 -51.13
C LYS A 6 11.14 -1.89 -49.93
N SER A 7 11.42 -3.02 -49.30
CA SER A 7 12.43 -3.24 -48.26
C SER A 7 13.84 -2.89 -48.75
N SER A 8 14.61 -2.19 -47.92
CA SER A 8 16.08 -2.20 -47.97
C SER A 8 16.64 -2.02 -46.56
N PHE A 9 17.37 -3.02 -46.07
CA PHE A 9 18.13 -2.98 -44.82
C PHE A 9 19.36 -2.06 -44.98
N PRO A 10 19.79 -1.28 -43.96
CA PRO A 10 20.99 -0.46 -44.06
C PRO A 10 22.27 -1.30 -43.92
N THR A 11 23.22 -1.06 -44.82
CA THR A 11 24.60 -1.58 -44.77
C THR A 11 25.46 -0.81 -43.75
N ALA A 12 26.54 -1.45 -43.29
CA ALA A 12 27.38 -1.15 -42.13
C ALA A 12 28.16 0.20 -42.09
N SER A 13 27.50 1.34 -42.24
CA SER A 13 28.14 2.66 -42.05
C SER A 13 27.28 3.60 -41.19
N GLU A 14 27.82 3.95 -40.02
CA GLU A 14 27.39 4.99 -39.08
C GLU A 14 26.08 4.73 -38.31
N VAL A 15 26.22 4.29 -37.05
CA VAL A 15 25.12 4.27 -36.06
C VAL A 15 25.12 5.62 -35.35
N ARG A 16 23.99 6.34 -35.37
CA ARG A 16 23.83 7.57 -34.60
C ARG A 16 23.74 7.24 -33.11
N CYS A 17 24.70 7.73 -32.33
CA CYS A 17 24.78 7.54 -30.89
C CYS A 17 23.97 8.63 -30.13
N ALA A 18 23.50 8.32 -28.92
CA ALA A 18 22.79 9.25 -28.04
C ALA A 18 23.60 10.49 -27.64
N CYS A 19 24.93 10.47 -27.78
CA CYS A 19 25.79 11.65 -27.61
C CYS A 19 25.74 12.65 -28.79
N GLY A 20 25.03 12.31 -29.87
CA GLY A 20 24.85 13.17 -31.05
C GLY A 20 25.97 13.09 -32.10
N GLY A 21 27.04 12.34 -31.85
CA GLY A 21 28.13 12.09 -32.81
C GLY A 21 27.91 10.85 -33.69
N ASN A 22 28.54 10.83 -34.87
CA ASN A 22 28.63 9.63 -35.71
C ASN A 22 29.94 8.89 -35.38
N HIS A 23 29.82 7.63 -34.97
CA HIS A 23 30.95 6.77 -34.67
C HIS A 23 30.84 5.47 -35.46
N PHE A 24 31.98 4.88 -35.83
CA PHE A 24 31.98 3.51 -36.35
C PHE A 24 31.67 2.53 -35.21
N PRO A 25 31.13 1.34 -35.52
CA PRO A 25 30.68 0.39 -34.50
C PRO A 25 31.76 -0.02 -33.47
N GLN A 26 33.03 -0.03 -33.88
CA GLN A 26 34.14 -0.37 -33.00
C GLN A 26 34.52 0.80 -32.07
N ASP A 27 34.59 2.01 -32.62
CA ASP A 27 34.81 3.24 -31.84
C ASP A 27 33.70 3.47 -30.81
N HIS A 28 32.47 3.08 -31.13
CA HIS A 28 31.34 3.18 -30.21
C HIS A 28 31.48 2.21 -29.02
N TRP A 29 31.95 0.99 -29.28
CA TRP A 29 32.22 0.02 -28.22
C TRP A 29 33.39 0.45 -27.33
N GLU A 30 34.49 0.93 -27.90
CA GLU A 30 35.63 1.46 -27.14
C GLU A 30 35.24 2.69 -26.30
N PHE A 31 34.37 3.57 -26.81
CA PHE A 31 33.84 4.69 -26.05
C PHE A 31 32.98 4.25 -24.86
N LEU A 32 32.08 3.27 -25.05
CA LEU A 32 31.24 2.74 -23.96
C LEU A 32 32.08 2.08 -22.86
N GLU A 33 33.17 1.41 -23.21
CA GLU A 33 34.13 0.85 -22.24
C GLU A 33 34.89 1.93 -21.47
N SER A 34 35.10 3.11 -22.07
CA SER A 34 35.78 4.25 -21.45
C SER A 34 34.87 5.13 -20.57
N MET A 35 33.55 4.88 -20.55
CA MET A 35 32.63 5.67 -19.74
C MET A 35 32.80 5.37 -18.24
N PRO A 36 32.65 6.39 -17.37
CA PRO A 36 32.71 6.18 -15.93
C PRO A 36 31.69 5.12 -15.50
N GLN A 37 32.02 4.27 -14.55
CA GLN A 37 31.08 3.24 -14.07
C GLN A 37 30.29 3.71 -12.84
N ASP A 38 30.74 4.79 -12.19
CA ASP A 38 30.06 5.42 -11.06
C ASP A 38 29.08 6.51 -11.55
N PRO A 39 27.77 6.41 -11.25
CA PRO A 39 26.78 7.42 -11.61
C PRO A 39 27.11 8.85 -11.15
N ALA A 40 27.90 9.03 -10.08
CA ALA A 40 28.30 10.34 -9.59
C ALA A 40 29.25 11.08 -10.57
N ASP A 41 30.09 10.34 -11.30
CA ASP A 41 31.03 10.91 -12.27
C ASP A 41 30.30 11.39 -13.53
N TRP A 42 29.17 10.78 -13.86
CA TRP A 42 28.32 11.20 -14.99
C TRP A 42 27.71 12.56 -14.73
N VAL A 43 27.29 12.82 -13.49
CA VAL A 43 26.74 14.12 -13.09
C VAL A 43 27.80 15.21 -13.20
N ASN A 44 29.05 14.91 -12.83
CA ASN A 44 30.18 15.83 -12.97
C ASN A 44 30.48 16.18 -14.44
N ASP A 45 30.41 15.19 -15.34
CA ASP A 45 30.64 15.43 -16.77
C ASP A 45 29.48 16.21 -17.42
N LEU A 46 28.24 15.98 -16.99
CA LEU A 46 27.08 16.77 -17.43
C LEU A 46 27.16 18.24 -16.95
N ILE A 47 27.82 18.51 -15.82
CA ILE A 47 28.13 19.87 -15.37
C ILE A 47 29.22 20.50 -16.24
N LYS A 48 30.30 19.77 -16.56
CA LYS A 48 31.37 20.27 -17.46
C LYS A 48 30.85 20.55 -18.87
N MET A 49 29.88 19.77 -19.34
CA MET A 49 29.20 19.97 -20.62
C MET A 49 28.20 21.13 -20.60
N GLY A 50 28.01 21.80 -19.45
CA GLY A 50 27.13 22.95 -19.29
C GLY A 50 25.64 22.61 -19.30
N VAL A 51 25.29 21.32 -19.22
CA VAL A 51 23.90 20.83 -19.17
C VAL A 51 23.30 21.14 -17.79
N TYR A 52 24.10 21.01 -16.74
CA TYR A 52 23.74 21.43 -15.38
C TYR A 52 24.66 22.56 -14.90
N ARG A 53 24.08 23.56 -14.21
CA ARG A 53 24.85 24.63 -13.60
C ARG A 53 25.49 24.11 -12.30
N PRO A 54 26.76 24.42 -12.01
CA PRO A 54 27.41 23.98 -10.78
C PRO A 54 26.63 24.37 -9.51
N GLN A 55 26.00 25.56 -9.51
CA GLN A 55 25.18 26.02 -8.39
C GLN A 55 23.91 25.20 -8.16
N ALA A 56 23.39 24.50 -9.18
CA ALA A 56 22.19 23.68 -9.03
C ALA A 56 22.46 22.39 -8.24
N LEU A 57 23.69 21.87 -8.31
CA LEU A 57 24.11 20.69 -7.55
C LEU A 57 24.29 21.04 -6.06
N ASP A 58 24.93 22.17 -5.78
CA ASP A 58 25.15 22.68 -4.42
C ASP A 58 23.83 23.07 -3.73
N LEU A 59 22.87 23.57 -4.52
CA LEU A 59 21.51 23.87 -4.08
C LEU A 59 20.68 22.59 -3.84
N ALA A 60 20.85 21.56 -4.67
CA ALA A 60 20.16 20.28 -4.53
C ALA A 60 20.68 19.45 -3.34
N GLN A 61 21.95 19.61 -2.98
CA GLN A 61 22.57 18.90 -1.86
C GLN A 61 22.28 19.55 -0.50
N ASN A 62 21.99 20.85 -0.46
CA ASN A 62 21.85 21.61 0.78
C ASN A 62 20.44 22.14 1.07
N LEU A 63 19.47 22.01 0.15
CA LEU A 63 18.10 22.46 0.40
C LEU A 63 17.16 21.30 0.71
N THR A 64 16.46 21.42 1.83
CA THR A 64 15.28 20.60 2.13
C THR A 64 14.13 20.96 1.16
N GLN A 65 13.18 20.04 0.99
CA GLN A 65 12.03 20.23 0.10
C GLN A 65 11.19 21.47 0.46
N VAL A 66 11.20 21.87 1.74
CA VAL A 66 10.53 23.06 2.27
C VAL A 66 11.24 24.34 1.83
N GLU A 67 12.57 24.37 1.86
CA GLU A 67 13.35 25.55 1.47
C GLU A 67 13.31 25.80 -0.04
N MET A 68 13.25 24.73 -0.86
CA MET A 68 13.02 24.85 -2.30
C MET A 68 11.65 25.46 -2.62
N ARG A 69 10.60 25.06 -1.88
CA ARG A 69 9.25 25.61 -2.04
C ARG A 69 9.19 27.10 -1.69
N GLU A 70 9.84 27.49 -0.60
CA GLU A 70 9.93 28.88 -0.19
C GLU A 70 10.69 29.73 -1.22
N ALA A 71 11.85 29.25 -1.69
CA ALA A 71 12.68 29.97 -2.66
C ALA A 71 11.96 30.17 -4.01
N LEU A 72 11.28 29.14 -4.52
CA LEU A 72 10.51 29.21 -5.77
C LEU A 72 9.33 30.17 -5.65
N LEU A 73 8.59 30.12 -4.54
CA LEU A 73 7.47 31.03 -4.28
C LEU A 73 7.95 32.49 -4.22
N LEU A 74 9.05 32.75 -3.53
CA LEU A 74 9.61 34.09 -3.38
C LEU A 74 10.13 34.65 -4.70
N GLN A 75 10.78 33.83 -5.51
CA GLN A 75 11.20 34.23 -6.86
C GLN A 75 9.99 34.59 -7.74
N GLN A 76 8.89 33.85 -7.61
CA GLN A 76 7.68 34.05 -8.40
C GLN A 76 6.86 35.27 -7.95
N ILE A 77 6.81 35.55 -6.65
CA ILE A 77 6.10 36.72 -6.08
C ILE A 77 6.96 37.99 -6.17
N GLY A 78 8.26 37.88 -5.87
CA GLY A 78 9.22 38.97 -5.88
C GLY A 78 9.67 39.37 -7.30
N GLY A 79 9.51 38.48 -8.28
CA GLY A 79 9.83 38.71 -9.68
C GLY A 79 11.31 38.98 -9.93
N GLY A 80 12.19 38.42 -9.10
CA GLY A 80 13.64 38.63 -9.16
C GLY A 80 14.12 39.97 -8.58
N ASN A 81 13.27 40.74 -7.90
CA ASN A 81 13.69 41.98 -7.22
C ASN A 81 14.09 41.68 -5.76
N PRO A 82 15.37 41.84 -5.39
CA PRO A 82 15.87 41.42 -4.06
C PRO A 82 15.20 42.13 -2.88
N ALA A 83 14.80 43.39 -3.03
CA ALA A 83 14.18 44.15 -1.95
C ALA A 83 12.73 43.67 -1.67
N ARG A 84 12.03 43.19 -2.70
CA ARG A 84 10.67 42.63 -2.55
C ARG A 84 10.70 41.21 -2.02
N GLU A 85 11.66 40.40 -2.45
CA GLU A 85 11.85 39.06 -1.91
C GLU A 85 12.20 39.11 -0.42
N ALA A 86 13.07 40.04 -0.01
CA ALA A 86 13.39 40.26 1.40
C ALA A 86 12.15 40.68 2.22
N PHE A 87 11.28 41.53 1.67
CA PHE A 87 10.03 41.93 2.31
C PHE A 87 9.05 40.75 2.46
N CYS A 88 8.85 39.93 1.42
CA CYS A 88 8.01 38.74 1.49
C CYS A 88 8.57 37.69 2.47
N ARG A 89 9.90 37.51 2.53
CA ARG A 89 10.54 36.66 3.55
C ARG A 89 10.27 37.15 4.97
N ALA A 90 10.33 38.47 5.20
CA ALA A 90 10.03 39.04 6.51
C ALA A 90 8.59 38.74 6.95
N LEU A 91 7.62 38.87 6.05
CA LEU A 91 6.21 38.56 6.32
C LEU A 91 5.97 37.07 6.57
N ILE A 92 6.61 36.18 5.79
CA ILE A 92 6.53 34.73 6.00
C ILE A 92 7.10 34.35 7.38
N LYS A 93 8.21 34.98 7.77
CA LYS A 93 8.82 34.75 9.09
C LYS A 93 7.94 35.26 10.23
N GLU A 94 7.32 36.43 10.06
CA GLU A 94 6.40 37.02 11.04
C GLU A 94 5.13 36.17 11.23
N ALA A 95 4.68 35.48 10.18
CA ALA A 95 3.57 34.53 10.23
C ALA A 95 3.97 33.16 10.83
N GLY A 96 5.22 32.95 11.25
CA GLY A 96 5.67 31.68 11.85
C GLY A 96 6.11 30.62 10.84
N GLY A 97 6.32 30.97 9.57
CA GLY A 97 6.78 30.06 8.51
C GLY A 97 5.87 30.03 7.29
N LEU A 98 6.34 29.41 6.20
CA LEU A 98 5.65 29.44 4.91
C LEU A 98 4.26 28.82 4.97
N ASP A 99 4.11 27.67 5.62
CA ASP A 99 2.84 26.96 5.70
C ASP A 99 1.81 27.74 6.52
N GLN A 100 2.24 28.41 7.60
CA GLN A 100 1.39 29.28 8.40
C GLN A 100 1.01 30.56 7.66
N ALA A 101 1.94 31.15 6.91
CA ALA A 101 1.65 32.29 6.03
C ALA A 101 0.62 31.92 4.94
N MET A 102 0.74 30.74 4.35
CA MET A 102 -0.17 30.24 3.31
C MET A 102 -1.53 29.85 3.88
N ALA A 103 -1.57 29.20 5.05
CA ALA A 103 -2.81 28.88 5.75
C ALA A 103 -3.55 30.16 6.18
N ALA A 104 -2.84 31.17 6.68
CA ALA A 104 -3.43 32.46 7.04
C ALA A 104 -3.97 33.22 5.83
N ALA A 105 -3.31 33.11 4.67
CA ALA A 105 -3.72 33.81 3.45
C ALA A 105 -4.84 33.11 2.65
N PHE A 106 -4.93 31.78 2.74
CA PHE A 106 -5.76 30.97 1.84
C PHE A 106 -6.61 29.88 2.53
N GLY A 107 -6.49 29.69 3.84
CA GLY A 107 -7.21 28.67 4.61
C GLY A 107 -6.97 27.25 4.08
N VAL A 108 -8.01 26.43 4.06
CA VAL A 108 -8.00 25.03 3.56
C VAL A 108 -7.62 24.89 2.07
N ASN A 109 -7.65 25.98 1.30
CA ASN A 109 -7.34 25.98 -0.14
C ASN A 109 -5.88 26.35 -0.44
N ALA A 110 -5.01 26.44 0.57
CA ALA A 110 -3.59 26.75 0.41
C ALA A 110 -2.88 25.80 -0.58
N THR A 111 -3.32 24.54 -0.64
CA THR A 111 -2.77 23.51 -1.55
C THR A 111 -3.27 23.66 -2.99
N GLU A 112 -4.49 24.17 -3.19
CA GLU A 112 -5.04 24.47 -4.52
C GLU A 112 -4.31 25.65 -5.19
N PHE A 113 -3.77 26.60 -4.42
CA PHE A 113 -3.00 27.72 -4.94
C PHE A 113 -1.78 27.26 -5.75
N PHE A 114 -0.99 26.31 -5.24
CA PHE A 114 0.17 25.78 -5.97
C PHE A 114 -0.23 24.97 -7.19
N SER A 115 -1.36 24.27 -7.11
CA SER A 115 -1.92 23.46 -8.20
C SER A 115 -2.40 24.35 -9.36
N ASN A 116 -3.02 25.49 -9.06
CA ASN A 116 -3.49 26.47 -10.05
C ASN A 116 -2.36 27.35 -10.59
N THR A 117 -1.37 27.69 -9.77
CA THR A 117 -0.21 28.51 -10.18
C THR A 117 0.69 27.77 -11.19
N ILE A 118 0.65 26.44 -11.21
CA ILE A 118 1.39 25.61 -12.18
C ILE A 118 0.59 25.38 -13.48
N ARG A 119 -0.75 25.56 -13.49
CA ARG A 119 -1.60 25.14 -14.62
C ARG A 119 -2.15 26.22 -15.55
N ASN A 120 -2.34 27.47 -15.13
CA ASN A 120 -2.50 28.66 -16.00
C ASN A 120 -2.88 29.88 -15.15
N SER A 121 -2.37 31.04 -15.54
CA SER A 121 -2.43 32.29 -14.79
C SER A 121 -3.75 33.06 -14.98
N ASP A 122 -4.61 33.09 -13.98
CA ASP A 122 -5.64 34.15 -13.85
C ASP A 122 -5.68 34.82 -12.48
N PHE A 123 -4.84 34.40 -11.51
CA PHE A 123 -4.80 35.05 -10.20
C PHE A 123 -3.93 36.31 -10.24
N SER A 124 -4.57 37.49 -10.12
CA SER A 124 -3.84 38.76 -10.26
C SER A 124 -3.00 39.08 -9.02
N ARG A 125 -1.75 39.53 -9.25
CA ARG A 125 -0.78 39.96 -8.20
C ARG A 125 -1.36 40.94 -7.16
N ARG A 126 -2.41 41.68 -7.53
CA ARG A 126 -3.09 42.67 -6.69
C ARG A 126 -4.08 42.04 -5.71
N GLU A 127 -4.65 40.87 -6.03
CA GLU A 127 -5.53 40.12 -5.13
C GLU A 127 -4.75 39.39 -4.04
N PHE A 128 -3.57 38.85 -4.35
CA PHE A 128 -2.67 38.24 -3.38
C PHE A 128 -2.28 39.23 -2.28
N LEU A 129 -1.73 40.39 -2.66
CA LEU A 129 -1.29 41.41 -1.71
C LEU A 129 -2.45 41.99 -0.88
N LYS A 130 -3.66 42.07 -1.43
CA LYS A 130 -4.86 42.49 -0.68
C LYS A 130 -5.27 41.47 0.38
N LYS A 131 -5.27 40.17 0.05
CA LYS A 131 -5.68 39.11 0.97
C LYS A 131 -4.66 38.90 2.11
N VAL A 132 -3.37 38.98 1.80
CA VAL A 132 -2.30 38.91 2.81
C VAL A 132 -2.29 40.14 3.74
N ALA A 133 -2.54 41.35 3.22
CA ALA A 133 -2.64 42.55 4.04
C ALA A 133 -3.84 42.52 5.00
N VAL A 134 -4.96 41.90 4.58
CA VAL A 134 -6.14 41.70 5.44
C VAL A 134 -5.85 40.65 6.54
N ALA A 135 -5.10 39.60 6.24
CA ALA A 135 -4.66 38.62 7.23
C ALA A 135 -3.69 39.22 8.27
N GLY A 136 -2.75 40.08 7.85
CA GLY A 136 -1.85 40.79 8.76
C GLY A 136 -2.57 41.77 9.70
N ALA A 137 -3.67 42.39 9.25
CA ALA A 137 -4.50 43.26 10.09
C ALA A 137 -5.34 42.49 11.13
N LEU A 138 -5.71 41.24 10.84
CA LEU A 138 -6.46 40.37 11.76
C LEU A 138 -5.57 39.84 12.90
N VAL A 139 -4.28 39.57 12.62
CA VAL A 139 -3.31 39.15 13.64
C VAL A 139 -2.95 40.30 14.60
N ALA A 140 -2.93 41.55 14.13
CA ALA A 140 -2.70 42.73 14.97
C ALA A 140 -3.85 43.03 15.97
N MET A 141 -5.06 42.51 15.73
CA MET A 141 -6.24 42.73 16.58
C MET A 141 -6.49 41.60 17.59
N ALA A 142 -5.79 40.46 17.48
CA ALA A 142 -5.88 39.35 18.43
C ALA A 142 -4.88 39.45 19.60
N SER A 143 -3.93 40.39 19.54
CA SER A 143 -2.86 40.56 20.56
C SER A 143 -3.15 41.66 21.61
N CYS A 144 -4.34 42.26 21.61
CA CYS A 144 -4.72 43.28 22.60
C CYS A 144 -6.02 42.86 23.30
N GLY A 145 -5.94 41.99 24.29
CA GLY A 145 -7.11 41.57 25.06
C GLY A 145 -6.85 40.53 26.14
N GLN A 146 -5.85 40.76 26.99
CA GLN A 146 -5.63 39.98 28.20
C GLN A 146 -6.40 40.63 29.36
N GLN A 147 -7.41 39.95 29.93
CA GLN A 147 -7.81 40.17 31.33
C GLN A 147 -8.62 38.99 31.90
N THR A 148 -7.95 38.27 32.80
CA THR A 148 -8.41 37.69 34.08
C THR A 148 -9.92 37.51 34.32
N SER A 149 -10.35 36.28 34.65
CA SER A 149 -11.11 35.96 35.89
C SER A 149 -11.30 34.44 36.10
N GLU A 150 -10.83 34.00 37.28
CA GLU A 150 -11.33 32.98 38.21
C GLU A 150 -11.94 31.64 37.74
N ALA A 151 -11.39 30.55 38.29
CA ALA A 151 -12.06 29.26 38.51
C ALA A 151 -13.09 29.40 39.67
N PRO A 152 -14.20 28.62 39.72
CA PRO A 152 -14.18 27.17 40.04
C PRO A 152 -15.29 26.40 39.26
N THR A 153 -15.61 25.11 39.34
CA THR A 153 -15.44 23.98 40.27
C THR A 153 -15.51 22.69 39.44
N THR A 154 -14.86 21.65 39.94
CA THR A 154 -14.96 20.24 39.57
C THR A 154 -16.39 19.71 39.49
N ASP A 155 -16.72 19.00 38.41
CA ASP A 155 -17.43 17.72 38.49
C ASP A 155 -16.95 16.80 37.38
N ALA A 156 -16.20 15.78 37.79
CA ALA A 156 -15.71 14.71 36.95
C ALA A 156 -16.52 13.45 37.26
N SER A 157 -17.20 12.89 36.25
CA SER A 157 -17.48 11.45 36.20
C SER A 157 -17.95 11.00 34.81
N VAL A 158 -17.00 10.71 33.92
CA VAL A 158 -17.03 9.46 33.15
C VAL A 158 -15.59 8.97 33.06
N ALA A 159 -15.30 7.89 33.78
CA ALA A 159 -13.98 7.28 33.84
C ALA A 159 -13.64 6.61 32.50
N GLY A 160 -12.68 7.18 31.77
CA GLY A 160 -11.92 6.48 30.73
C GLY A 160 -10.69 5.85 31.37
N ALA A 161 -10.65 4.51 31.40
CA ALA A 161 -9.55 3.76 31.97
C ALA A 161 -8.30 3.79 31.06
N SER A 162 -7.17 4.16 31.67
CA SER A 162 -5.78 3.89 31.28
C SER A 162 -5.18 4.59 30.06
N ALA A 163 -4.87 5.90 30.20
CA ALA A 163 -3.91 6.61 29.35
C ALA A 163 -2.51 6.81 30.01
N THR A 164 -2.15 6.06 31.05
CA THR A 164 -0.98 6.42 31.89
C THR A 164 0.27 5.53 31.78
N ASN A 165 0.26 4.44 31.00
CA ASN A 165 1.37 3.46 30.98
C ASN A 165 1.84 3.02 29.57
N LEU A 166 1.65 3.84 28.52
CA LEU A 166 2.18 3.51 27.18
C LEU A 166 3.69 3.73 27.13
N GLU A 167 4.45 2.74 26.63
CA GLU A 167 5.90 2.85 26.48
C GLU A 167 6.28 3.83 25.35
N LYS A 168 5.46 3.86 24.30
CA LYS A 168 5.61 4.72 23.13
C LYS A 168 4.25 5.20 22.63
N THR A 169 4.14 6.50 22.35
CA THR A 169 2.89 7.15 21.89
C THR A 169 2.94 7.51 20.42
N ASP A 170 4.10 7.94 19.92
CA ASP A 170 4.31 8.32 18.53
C ASP A 170 4.77 7.11 17.70
N LEU A 171 3.90 6.59 16.84
CA LEU A 171 4.16 5.39 16.05
C LEU A 171 4.28 5.67 14.56
N ARG A 172 5.04 4.82 13.87
CA ARG A 172 5.11 4.77 12.41
C ARG A 172 4.67 3.40 11.95
N ILE A 173 3.66 3.34 11.08
CA ILE A 173 3.11 2.06 10.58
C ILE A 173 3.23 2.00 9.07
N GLY A 174 3.93 0.99 8.55
CA GLY A 174 4.11 0.78 7.12
C GLY A 174 2.87 0.16 6.46
N PHE A 175 2.45 0.66 5.29
CA PHE A 175 1.35 0.06 4.53
C PHE A 175 1.54 0.08 3.02
N ILE A 176 0.98 -0.92 2.33
CA ILE A 176 0.80 -0.92 0.88
C ILE A 176 -0.55 -0.26 0.55
N PRO A 177 -0.63 0.65 -0.44
CA PRO A 177 -1.84 1.41 -0.78
C PRO A 177 -2.89 0.55 -1.52
N ILE A 178 -3.53 -0.35 -0.77
CA ILE A 178 -4.63 -1.25 -1.20
C ILE A 178 -5.80 -1.16 -0.21
N THR A 179 -6.98 -1.62 -0.59
CA THR A 179 -8.17 -1.54 0.28
C THR A 179 -8.05 -2.41 1.54
N CYS A 180 -7.17 -3.41 1.53
CA CYS A 180 -6.85 -4.21 2.71
C CYS A 180 -6.35 -3.36 3.88
N ALA A 181 -5.62 -2.28 3.61
CA ALA A 181 -5.04 -1.40 4.64
C ALA A 181 -6.08 -0.51 5.35
N THR A 182 -7.37 -0.64 5.03
CA THR A 182 -8.45 0.25 5.52
C THR A 182 -8.39 0.42 7.04
N PRO A 183 -8.27 -0.63 7.88
CA PRO A 183 -8.21 -0.45 9.33
C PRO A 183 -7.01 0.40 9.79
N ILE A 184 -5.84 0.23 9.18
CA ILE A 184 -4.64 1.03 9.51
C ILE A 184 -4.85 2.50 9.14
N VAL A 185 -5.27 2.77 7.91
CA VAL A 185 -5.28 4.14 7.37
C VAL A 185 -6.48 4.95 7.88
N MET A 186 -7.61 4.29 8.18
CA MET A 186 -8.80 4.97 8.69
C MET A 186 -8.77 5.21 10.20
N SER A 187 -7.87 4.53 10.93
CA SER A 187 -7.73 4.73 12.38
C SER A 187 -7.35 6.16 12.78
N GLU A 188 -6.57 6.88 11.94
CA GLU A 188 -6.22 8.29 12.19
C GLU A 188 -7.40 9.25 11.96
N PRO A 189 -8.03 9.32 10.75
CA PRO A 189 -9.13 10.26 10.51
C PRO A 189 -10.39 9.97 11.34
N LEU A 190 -10.58 8.73 11.80
CA LEU A 190 -11.69 8.36 12.69
C LEU A 190 -11.36 8.55 14.19
N GLY A 191 -10.13 8.96 14.52
CA GLY A 191 -9.71 9.22 15.90
C GLY A 191 -9.49 7.96 16.75
N PHE A 192 -9.41 6.77 16.15
CA PHE A 192 -9.20 5.53 16.89
C PHE A 192 -7.78 5.43 17.49
N TYR A 193 -6.76 5.97 16.83
CA TYR A 193 -5.43 6.06 17.45
C TYR A 193 -5.44 6.98 18.68
N GLU A 194 -6.02 8.18 18.56
CA GLU A 194 -6.12 9.15 19.66
C GLU A 194 -6.94 8.59 20.82
N LYS A 195 -8.05 7.88 20.55
CA LYS A 195 -8.88 7.18 21.54
C LYS A 195 -8.05 6.26 22.45
N HIS A 196 -7.00 5.64 21.91
CA HIS A 196 -6.11 4.74 22.66
C HIS A 196 -4.78 5.39 23.06
N GLY A 197 -4.69 6.73 23.00
CA GLY A 197 -3.53 7.49 23.48
C GLY A 197 -2.33 7.49 22.52
N LEU A 198 -2.56 7.22 21.24
CA LEU A 198 -1.51 7.10 20.23
C LEU A 198 -1.56 8.24 19.21
N ASN A 199 -0.39 8.65 18.75
CA ASN A 199 -0.19 9.50 17.59
C ASN A 199 0.51 8.68 16.50
N VAL A 200 -0.20 8.31 15.45
CA VAL A 200 0.32 7.37 14.45
C VAL A 200 0.47 8.04 13.10
N SER A 201 1.64 7.85 12.49
CA SER A 201 1.90 8.23 11.11
C SER A 201 1.96 7.00 10.22
N VAL A 202 1.15 6.98 9.16
CA VAL A 202 1.15 5.88 8.18
C VAL A 202 2.17 6.15 7.07
N VAL A 203 3.01 5.16 6.78
CA VAL A 203 4.12 5.25 5.82
C VAL A 203 3.81 4.36 4.62
N LYS A 204 3.66 4.96 3.44
CA LYS A 204 3.47 4.20 2.20
C LYS A 204 4.73 3.45 1.82
N MET A 205 4.60 2.14 1.69
CA MET A 205 5.66 1.24 1.26
C MET A 205 5.52 0.95 -0.24
N PRO A 206 6.64 0.84 -0.99
CA PRO A 206 6.58 0.68 -2.44
C PRO A 206 6.19 -0.74 -2.88
N ASN A 207 6.56 -1.76 -2.11
CA ASN A 207 6.29 -3.17 -2.39
C ASN A 207 6.49 -4.04 -1.13
N TRP A 208 6.06 -5.30 -1.20
CA TRP A 208 6.10 -6.23 -0.07
C TRP A 208 7.52 -6.66 0.35
N ALA A 209 8.49 -6.63 -0.56
CA ALA A 209 9.88 -6.89 -0.20
C ALA A 209 10.42 -5.75 0.68
N ALA A 210 10.10 -4.50 0.37
CA ALA A 210 10.44 -3.35 1.21
C ALA A 210 9.75 -3.41 2.58
N VAL A 211 8.51 -3.89 2.67
CA VAL A 211 7.83 -4.15 3.95
C VAL A 211 8.62 -5.16 4.79
N ARG A 212 8.99 -6.31 4.20
CA ARG A 212 9.81 -7.34 4.86
C ARG A 212 11.13 -6.77 5.35
N ASP A 213 11.88 -6.13 4.45
CA ASP A 213 13.24 -5.66 4.74
C ASP A 213 13.23 -4.57 5.81
N SER A 214 12.25 -3.66 5.75
CA SER A 214 12.02 -2.63 6.76
C SER A 214 11.69 -3.24 8.13
N ALA A 215 10.84 -4.28 8.18
CA ALA A 215 10.47 -4.96 9.41
C ALA A 215 11.65 -5.69 10.07
N ILE A 216 12.49 -6.35 9.27
CA ILE A 216 13.72 -7.00 9.74
C ILE A 216 14.72 -5.94 10.25
N ALA A 217 14.79 -4.78 9.60
CA ALA A 217 15.66 -3.68 10.00
C ALA A 217 15.12 -2.87 11.19
N GLY A 218 13.85 -3.06 11.59
CA GLY A 218 13.21 -2.35 12.69
C GLY A 218 13.01 -0.84 12.40
N GLU A 219 12.80 -0.45 11.15
CA GLU A 219 12.70 0.96 10.77
C GLU A 219 11.37 1.61 11.21
N LEU A 220 10.30 0.81 11.29
CA LEU A 220 8.94 1.21 11.70
C LEU A 220 8.46 0.30 12.84
N ASP A 221 7.39 0.74 13.51
CA ASP A 221 6.87 0.09 14.72
C ASP A 221 5.99 -1.12 14.41
N ALA A 222 5.20 -1.03 13.34
CA ALA A 222 4.32 -2.10 12.88
C ALA A 222 4.07 -1.99 11.38
N TYR A 223 3.49 -3.04 10.80
CA TYR A 223 3.39 -3.22 9.37
C TYR A 223 2.09 -3.90 8.98
N HIS A 224 1.49 -3.39 7.91
CA HIS A 224 0.59 -4.13 7.05
C HIS A 224 1.37 -5.24 6.34
N MET A 225 0.96 -6.49 6.50
CA MET A 225 1.59 -7.65 5.85
C MET A 225 0.55 -8.58 5.23
N LEU A 226 0.93 -9.30 4.17
CA LEU A 226 0.14 -10.43 3.66
C LEU A 226 0.17 -11.55 4.71
N SER A 227 -0.94 -12.22 5.01
CA SER A 227 -1.01 -13.18 6.12
C SER A 227 0.06 -14.30 6.12
N PRO A 228 0.57 -14.79 4.96
CA PRO A 228 1.69 -15.73 4.94
C PRO A 228 3.07 -15.12 5.23
N MET A 229 3.25 -13.80 5.12
CA MET A 229 4.55 -13.15 5.33
C MET A 229 5.08 -13.33 6.76
N PRO A 230 4.30 -13.11 7.84
CA PRO A 230 4.77 -13.38 9.20
C PRO A 230 5.29 -14.81 9.40
N ILE A 231 4.65 -15.81 8.77
CA ILE A 231 5.11 -17.20 8.78
C ILE A 231 6.43 -17.32 8.03
N ALA A 232 6.48 -16.85 6.79
CA ALA A 232 7.67 -16.94 5.95
C ALA A 232 8.90 -16.27 6.58
N ILE A 233 8.74 -15.06 7.12
CA ILE A 233 9.85 -14.29 7.73
C ILE A 233 10.32 -14.99 9.02
N THR A 234 9.40 -15.42 9.87
CA THR A 234 9.75 -16.10 11.13
C THR A 234 10.46 -17.43 10.88
N MET A 235 10.04 -18.16 9.85
CA MET A 235 10.62 -19.45 9.48
C MET A 235 11.87 -19.32 8.58
N GLY A 236 12.28 -18.11 8.20
CA GLY A 236 13.44 -17.88 7.33
C GLY A 236 13.23 -18.31 5.87
N LEU A 237 11.99 -18.28 5.39
CA LEU A 237 11.65 -18.62 4.01
C LEU A 237 11.87 -17.40 3.11
N GLY A 238 12.91 -17.45 2.28
CA GLY A 238 13.28 -16.35 1.37
C GLY A 238 13.89 -15.11 2.06
N SER A 239 14.27 -15.22 3.33
CA SER A 239 15.06 -14.23 4.09
C SER A 239 15.79 -14.91 5.25
N ALA A 240 16.58 -14.14 6.02
CA ALA A 240 16.98 -14.60 7.35
C ALA A 240 15.74 -14.76 8.23
N ALA A 241 15.77 -15.75 9.13
CA ALA A 241 14.71 -15.95 10.12
C ALA A 241 14.65 -14.76 11.07
N PHE A 242 13.47 -14.15 11.19
CA PHE A 242 13.25 -13.00 12.06
C PHE A 242 11.84 -13.07 12.67
N PRO A 243 11.70 -13.12 14.01
CA PRO A 243 10.39 -13.31 14.63
C PRO A 243 9.42 -12.14 14.39
N ILE A 244 8.35 -12.40 13.65
CA ILE A 244 7.22 -11.49 13.42
C ILE A 244 5.95 -12.11 14.00
N LYS A 245 5.12 -11.29 14.64
CA LYS A 245 3.80 -11.70 15.13
C LYS A 245 2.70 -11.03 14.33
N LEU A 246 1.66 -11.81 14.05
CA LEU A 246 0.42 -11.38 13.42
C LEU A 246 -0.60 -11.13 14.53
N ALA A 247 -0.98 -9.86 14.70
CA ALA A 247 -1.83 -9.43 15.81
C ALA A 247 -3.33 -9.50 15.48
N SER A 248 -3.69 -9.08 14.27
CA SER A 248 -5.06 -9.03 13.77
C SER A 248 -5.07 -9.23 12.26
N ILE A 249 -6.11 -9.86 11.75
CA ILE A 249 -6.41 -9.85 10.32
C ILE A 249 -6.92 -8.44 9.96
N GLU A 250 -6.49 -7.90 8.84
CA GLU A 250 -6.99 -6.59 8.40
C GLU A 250 -8.23 -6.76 7.56
N ASN A 251 -8.27 -7.78 6.70
CA ASN A 251 -9.42 -8.05 5.89
C ASN A 251 -9.54 -9.54 5.55
N ILE A 252 -10.78 -9.96 5.33
CA ILE A 252 -11.15 -11.22 4.70
C ILE A 252 -11.67 -10.94 3.29
N ASN A 253 -11.52 -11.91 2.37
CA ASN A 253 -11.87 -11.73 0.96
C ASN A 253 -11.13 -10.51 0.33
N GLY A 254 -11.76 -9.76 -0.58
CA GLY A 254 -11.22 -8.52 -1.14
C GLY A 254 -10.14 -8.69 -2.21
N GLN A 255 -10.13 -9.83 -2.88
CA GLN A 255 -9.25 -10.12 -4.01
C GLN A 255 -10.05 -10.78 -5.14
N ALA A 256 -9.45 -10.84 -6.31
CA ALA A 256 -10.05 -11.51 -7.46
C ALA A 256 -8.96 -12.11 -8.37
N ILE A 257 -9.35 -13.11 -9.15
CA ILE A 257 -8.65 -13.52 -10.35
C ILE A 257 -9.15 -12.61 -11.48
N THR A 258 -8.26 -11.80 -12.03
CA THR A 258 -8.54 -10.91 -13.17
C THR A 258 -7.73 -11.37 -14.37
N VAL A 259 -8.39 -11.47 -15.51
CA VAL A 259 -7.80 -11.92 -16.77
C VAL A 259 -7.77 -10.77 -17.76
N ALA A 260 -6.69 -10.64 -18.54
CA ALA A 260 -6.56 -9.60 -19.54
C ALA A 260 -7.68 -9.69 -20.60
N SER A 261 -8.21 -8.54 -21.05
CA SER A 261 -9.35 -8.48 -21.98
C SER A 261 -9.12 -9.23 -23.30
N LYS A 262 -7.86 -9.40 -23.72
CA LYS A 262 -7.51 -10.18 -24.92
C LYS A 262 -7.94 -11.66 -24.86
N HIS A 263 -8.18 -12.19 -23.66
CA HIS A 263 -8.60 -13.58 -23.42
C HIS A 263 -10.09 -13.73 -23.18
N GLN A 264 -10.87 -12.65 -23.29
CA GLN A 264 -12.31 -12.66 -23.04
C GLN A 264 -13.04 -13.66 -23.95
N GLY A 265 -13.88 -14.50 -23.35
CA GLY A 265 -14.59 -15.58 -24.03
C GLY A 265 -13.78 -16.86 -24.26
N ASN A 266 -12.47 -16.86 -23.97
CA ASN A 266 -11.60 -18.03 -24.12
C ASN A 266 -11.24 -18.70 -22.78
N VAL A 267 -11.51 -18.06 -21.65
CA VAL A 267 -11.25 -18.62 -20.32
C VAL A 267 -12.58 -18.95 -19.65
N GLN A 268 -12.82 -20.23 -19.42
CA GLN A 268 -13.99 -20.75 -18.71
C GLN A 268 -13.60 -21.43 -17.40
N GLY A 269 -12.43 -22.07 -17.37
CA GLY A 269 -11.96 -22.86 -16.25
C GLY A 269 -10.46 -22.72 -15.98
N PRO A 270 -9.96 -23.36 -14.92
CA PRO A 270 -8.54 -23.35 -14.57
C PRO A 270 -7.66 -23.96 -15.67
N GLU A 271 -8.15 -24.92 -16.45
CA GLU A 271 -7.45 -25.57 -17.55
C GLU A 271 -7.02 -24.59 -18.66
N ASP A 272 -7.76 -23.50 -18.85
CA ASP A 272 -7.52 -22.50 -19.89
C ASP A 272 -6.34 -21.58 -19.56
N PHE A 273 -5.83 -21.62 -18.32
CA PHE A 273 -4.68 -20.82 -17.88
C PHE A 273 -3.34 -21.39 -18.35
N ARG A 274 -3.30 -22.58 -18.97
CA ARG A 274 -2.05 -23.21 -19.43
C ARG A 274 -1.24 -22.26 -20.32
N GLY A 275 0.00 -22.03 -19.94
CA GLY A 275 0.94 -21.12 -20.61
C GLY A 275 0.82 -19.66 -20.20
N PHE A 276 -0.08 -19.30 -19.28
CA PHE A 276 -0.29 -17.92 -18.87
C PHE A 276 0.89 -17.38 -18.04
N LYS A 277 1.11 -16.08 -18.18
CA LYS A 277 1.90 -15.26 -17.25
C LYS A 277 0.98 -14.66 -16.21
N ILE A 278 1.18 -15.00 -14.94
CA ILE A 278 0.29 -14.65 -13.84
C ILE A 278 1.01 -13.77 -12.83
N GLY A 279 0.48 -12.57 -12.62
CA GLY A 279 0.97 -11.65 -11.59
C GLY A 279 0.36 -11.94 -10.22
N VAL A 280 1.20 -12.03 -9.19
CA VAL A 280 0.81 -12.06 -7.77
C VAL A 280 1.61 -11.02 -7.00
N PRO A 281 1.12 -10.45 -5.88
CA PRO A 281 1.83 -9.38 -5.17
C PRO A 281 3.20 -9.80 -4.61
N PHE A 282 3.31 -11.05 -4.14
CA PHE A 282 4.50 -11.57 -3.48
C PHE A 282 4.48 -13.11 -3.47
N PRO A 283 5.63 -13.81 -3.46
CA PRO A 283 5.65 -15.27 -3.41
C PRO A 283 4.94 -15.84 -2.18
N TYR A 284 5.22 -15.30 -0.99
CA TYR A 284 4.57 -15.69 0.26
C TYR A 284 3.29 -14.87 0.48
N SER A 285 2.24 -15.19 -0.28
CA SER A 285 0.97 -14.47 -0.24
C SER A 285 -0.23 -15.38 -0.45
N MET A 286 -1.38 -15.01 0.12
CA MET A 286 -2.65 -15.71 -0.13
C MET A 286 -3.00 -15.75 -1.60
N HIS A 287 -2.62 -14.71 -2.34
CA HIS A 287 -2.79 -14.61 -3.77
C HIS A 287 -2.06 -15.74 -4.53
N ASN A 288 -0.82 -16.03 -4.17
CA ASN A 288 -0.08 -17.14 -4.76
C ASN A 288 -0.69 -18.50 -4.33
N LEU A 289 -1.04 -18.65 -3.05
CA LEU A 289 -1.59 -19.93 -2.56
C LEU A 289 -2.98 -20.24 -3.17
N LEU A 290 -3.85 -19.23 -3.29
CA LEU A 290 -5.19 -19.38 -3.85
C LEU A 290 -5.17 -19.58 -5.36
N ILE A 291 -4.28 -18.91 -6.11
CA ILE A 291 -4.19 -19.17 -7.55
C ILE A 291 -3.66 -20.57 -7.82
N ARG A 292 -2.68 -21.04 -7.03
CA ARG A 292 -2.18 -22.43 -7.11
C ARG A 292 -3.28 -23.45 -6.80
N TYR A 293 -4.08 -23.20 -5.76
CA TYR A 293 -5.24 -24.02 -5.42
C TYR A 293 -6.24 -24.08 -6.58
N TYR A 294 -6.57 -22.94 -7.19
CA TYR A 294 -7.47 -22.88 -8.35
C TYR A 294 -6.91 -23.64 -9.56
N LEU A 295 -5.66 -23.38 -9.94
CA LEU A 295 -5.00 -24.00 -11.09
C LEU A 295 -4.88 -25.52 -10.96
N ALA A 296 -4.54 -26.03 -9.77
CA ALA A 296 -4.44 -27.46 -9.53
C ALA A 296 -5.76 -28.19 -9.82
N THR A 297 -6.91 -27.55 -9.61
CA THR A 297 -8.23 -28.15 -9.90
C THR A 297 -8.49 -28.39 -11.39
N GLY A 298 -7.77 -27.68 -12.26
CA GLY A 298 -7.73 -27.90 -13.71
C GLY A 298 -6.61 -28.81 -14.19
N GLY A 299 -5.85 -29.42 -13.28
CA GLY A 299 -4.66 -30.21 -13.62
C GLY A 299 -3.54 -29.36 -14.22
N ILE A 300 -3.46 -28.07 -13.85
CA ILE A 300 -2.38 -27.17 -14.24
C ILE A 300 -1.34 -27.17 -13.13
N ASP A 301 -0.11 -27.56 -13.46
CA ASP A 301 1.04 -27.43 -12.56
C ASP A 301 1.46 -25.95 -12.47
N PRO A 302 1.35 -25.29 -11.31
CA PRO A 302 1.67 -23.88 -11.18
C PRO A 302 3.15 -23.53 -11.37
N ASP A 303 4.06 -24.50 -11.29
CA ASP A 303 5.50 -24.31 -11.42
C ASP A 303 6.03 -24.69 -12.82
N THR A 304 5.30 -25.50 -13.59
CA THR A 304 5.73 -25.89 -14.95
C THR A 304 4.79 -25.47 -16.08
N ASP A 305 3.48 -25.43 -15.84
CA ASP A 305 2.48 -25.17 -16.89
C ASP A 305 2.15 -23.69 -17.06
N VAL A 306 2.51 -22.85 -16.10
CA VAL A 306 2.33 -21.39 -16.11
C VAL A 306 3.57 -20.67 -15.58
N GLN A 307 3.57 -19.34 -15.63
CA GLN A 307 4.62 -18.52 -15.02
C GLN A 307 3.99 -17.58 -13.99
N ILE A 308 4.15 -17.89 -12.70
CA ILE A 308 3.70 -17.03 -11.61
C ILE A 308 4.87 -16.15 -11.16
N PHE A 309 4.69 -14.82 -11.12
CA PHE A 309 5.74 -13.91 -10.65
C PHE A 309 5.22 -12.73 -9.85
N ALA A 310 6.12 -12.19 -9.02
CA ALA A 310 5.84 -11.06 -8.15
C ALA A 310 5.67 -9.77 -8.97
N VAL A 311 4.54 -9.10 -8.76
CA VAL A 311 4.18 -7.81 -9.36
C VAL A 311 3.65 -6.90 -8.25
N PRO A 312 4.31 -5.77 -7.95
CA PRO A 312 3.76 -4.79 -7.03
C PRO A 312 2.34 -4.38 -7.45
N PRO A 313 1.35 -4.31 -6.54
CA PRO A 313 -0.03 -4.01 -6.92
C PRO A 313 -0.19 -2.73 -7.77
N PRO A 314 0.52 -1.61 -7.49
CA PRO A 314 0.47 -0.41 -8.34
C PRO A 314 0.86 -0.63 -9.81
N ASP A 315 1.72 -1.62 -10.08
CA ASP A 315 2.28 -1.89 -11.41
C ASP A 315 1.42 -2.89 -12.21
N SER A 316 0.48 -3.59 -11.56
CA SER A 316 -0.22 -4.74 -12.16
C SER A 316 -1.05 -4.36 -13.39
N VAL A 317 -1.79 -3.26 -13.31
CA VAL A 317 -2.64 -2.75 -14.40
C VAL A 317 -1.79 -2.32 -15.59
N ALA A 318 -0.63 -1.68 -15.34
CA ALA A 318 0.29 -1.28 -16.39
C ALA A 318 0.92 -2.50 -17.09
N LYS A 319 1.33 -3.52 -16.32
CA LYS A 319 1.86 -4.78 -16.87
C LYS A 319 0.83 -5.56 -17.67
N MET A 320 -0.43 -5.57 -17.23
CA MET A 320 -1.52 -6.19 -17.99
C MET A 320 -1.76 -5.45 -19.31
N THR A 321 -1.82 -4.12 -19.26
CA THR A 321 -1.94 -3.25 -20.44
C THR A 321 -0.80 -3.49 -21.45
N ALA A 322 0.43 -3.64 -20.96
CA ALA A 322 1.60 -3.94 -21.78
C ALA A 322 1.63 -5.37 -22.34
N GLY A 323 0.70 -6.24 -21.92
CA GLY A 323 0.68 -7.65 -22.29
C GLY A 323 1.78 -8.50 -21.66
N GLU A 324 2.40 -8.01 -20.58
CA GLU A 324 3.42 -8.74 -19.82
C GLU A 324 2.81 -9.82 -18.93
N ILE A 325 1.58 -9.63 -18.46
CA ILE A 325 0.76 -10.62 -17.75
C ILE A 325 -0.53 -10.90 -18.51
N ASP A 326 -0.96 -12.17 -18.46
CA ASP A 326 -2.21 -12.66 -19.03
C ASP A 326 -3.34 -12.69 -18.00
N ALA A 327 -2.98 -12.91 -16.73
CA ALA A 327 -3.88 -12.86 -15.59
C ALA A 327 -3.16 -12.35 -14.34
N MET A 328 -3.92 -12.04 -13.31
CA MET A 328 -3.41 -11.75 -11.97
C MET A 328 -4.38 -12.26 -10.92
N LEU A 329 -3.83 -12.63 -9.76
CA LEU A 329 -4.59 -12.66 -8.51
C LEU A 329 -3.97 -11.59 -7.62
N MET A 330 -4.68 -10.47 -7.44
CA MET A 330 -4.15 -9.24 -6.85
C MET A 330 -5.11 -8.74 -5.76
N PRO A 331 -4.67 -7.94 -4.78
CA PRO A 331 -5.59 -7.30 -3.87
C PRO A 331 -6.30 -6.14 -4.57
N ASP A 332 -7.54 -5.89 -4.16
CA ASP A 332 -8.24 -4.68 -4.56
C ASP A 332 -7.54 -3.41 -4.03
N PRO A 333 -7.63 -2.28 -4.75
CA PRO A 333 -8.57 -1.98 -5.83
C PRO A 333 -8.06 -2.33 -7.24
N PHE A 334 -6.91 -3.00 -7.38
CA PHE A 334 -6.26 -3.15 -8.68
C PHE A 334 -7.00 -4.09 -9.66
N ASN A 335 -7.76 -5.07 -9.15
CA ASN A 335 -8.65 -5.87 -10.00
C ASN A 335 -9.77 -5.02 -10.57
N GLN A 336 -10.45 -4.25 -9.72
CA GLN A 336 -11.50 -3.34 -10.17
C GLN A 336 -10.94 -2.23 -11.07
N ARG A 337 -9.69 -1.80 -10.85
CA ARG A 337 -9.01 -0.82 -11.69
C ARG A 337 -8.77 -1.36 -13.10
N ALA A 338 -8.36 -2.62 -13.24
CA ALA A 338 -8.19 -3.26 -14.54
C ALA A 338 -9.53 -3.33 -15.32
N VAL A 339 -10.64 -3.59 -14.64
CA VAL A 339 -11.99 -3.51 -15.24
C VAL A 339 -12.34 -2.08 -15.65
N TYR A 340 -12.13 -1.12 -14.75
CA TYR A 340 -12.44 0.28 -14.99
C TYR A 340 -11.67 0.85 -16.20
N GLU A 341 -10.44 0.41 -16.43
CA GLU A 341 -9.64 0.79 -17.59
C GLU A 341 -9.90 -0.05 -18.85
N GLY A 342 -10.75 -1.09 -18.75
CA GLY A 342 -11.09 -1.98 -19.86
C GLY A 342 -9.97 -2.92 -20.29
N VAL A 343 -8.93 -3.08 -19.46
CA VAL A 343 -7.72 -3.88 -19.77
C VAL A 343 -7.81 -5.31 -19.26
N GLY A 344 -8.74 -5.58 -18.33
CA GLY A 344 -9.07 -6.92 -17.88
C GLY A 344 -10.52 -7.06 -17.44
N TYR A 345 -10.92 -8.29 -17.16
CA TYR A 345 -12.21 -8.66 -16.60
C TYR A 345 -12.03 -9.56 -15.37
N ILE A 346 -12.94 -9.46 -14.41
CA ILE A 346 -12.96 -10.32 -13.24
C ILE A 346 -13.50 -11.68 -13.67
N HIS A 347 -12.64 -12.70 -13.57
CA HIS A 347 -12.98 -14.09 -13.84
C HIS A 347 -13.65 -14.75 -12.63
N MET A 348 -13.11 -14.49 -11.43
CA MET A 348 -13.63 -15.06 -10.19
C MET A 348 -13.23 -14.20 -9.00
N LEU A 349 -14.13 -13.99 -8.03
CA LEU A 349 -13.75 -13.43 -6.74
C LEU A 349 -13.10 -14.52 -5.88
N THR A 350 -12.07 -14.19 -5.10
CA THR A 350 -11.44 -15.20 -4.23
C THR A 350 -12.36 -15.71 -3.13
N LYS A 351 -13.39 -14.92 -2.76
CA LYS A 351 -14.50 -15.36 -1.90
C LYS A 351 -15.18 -16.62 -2.46
N ASP A 352 -15.27 -16.75 -3.78
CA ASP A 352 -15.88 -17.92 -4.41
C ASP A 352 -14.98 -19.17 -4.38
N LEU A 353 -13.69 -19.02 -4.01
CA LEU A 353 -12.73 -20.10 -3.77
C LEU A 353 -12.70 -20.50 -2.30
N TRP A 354 -12.73 -19.52 -1.40
CA TRP A 354 -12.77 -19.72 0.04
C TRP A 354 -13.42 -18.51 0.70
N ASP A 355 -14.67 -18.66 1.13
CA ASP A 355 -15.38 -17.57 1.76
C ASP A 355 -14.80 -17.27 3.15
N GLY A 356 -14.42 -16.01 3.37
CA GLY A 356 -13.85 -15.54 4.63
C GLY A 356 -12.37 -15.86 4.78
N HIS A 357 -11.68 -16.17 3.68
CA HIS A 357 -10.24 -16.42 3.70
C HIS A 357 -9.47 -15.18 4.19
N PRO A 358 -8.36 -15.37 4.94
CA PRO A 358 -7.51 -14.25 5.35
C PRO A 358 -6.84 -13.64 4.13
N CYS A 359 -6.52 -12.35 4.18
CA CYS A 359 -5.81 -11.66 3.11
C CYS A 359 -4.56 -10.95 3.66
N CYS A 360 -4.79 -9.83 4.34
CA CYS A 360 -3.74 -9.03 4.96
C CYS A 360 -3.92 -8.99 6.47
N ALA A 361 -2.89 -8.56 7.16
CA ALA A 361 -2.81 -8.58 8.60
C ALA A 361 -1.91 -7.48 9.15
N PHE A 362 -2.25 -7.05 10.36
CA PHE A 362 -1.45 -6.13 11.16
C PHE A 362 -0.41 -6.93 11.94
N ALA A 363 0.86 -6.63 11.71
CA ALA A 363 1.98 -7.38 12.25
C ALA A 363 3.08 -6.48 12.82
N ALA A 364 3.83 -7.00 13.80
CA ALA A 364 4.97 -6.32 14.41
C ALA A 364 6.07 -7.33 14.77
N SER A 365 7.30 -6.86 14.93
CA SER A 365 8.40 -7.72 15.37
C SER A 365 8.23 -8.12 16.83
N GLN A 366 8.67 -9.34 17.18
CA GLN A 366 8.65 -9.81 18.57
C GLN A 366 9.43 -8.85 19.48
N GLU A 367 10.61 -8.40 19.02
CA GLU A 367 11.46 -7.48 19.79
C GLU A 367 10.74 -6.17 20.14
N TRP A 368 10.00 -5.60 19.18
CA TRP A 368 9.23 -4.38 19.41
C TRP A 368 8.06 -4.61 20.36
N ILE A 369 7.37 -5.75 20.23
CA ILE A 369 6.28 -6.15 21.13
C ILE A 369 6.79 -6.33 22.56
N ASP A 370 7.94 -6.98 22.75
CA ASP A 370 8.54 -7.21 24.06
C ASP A 370 8.94 -5.90 24.75
N THR A 371 9.36 -4.91 23.96
CA THR A 371 9.78 -3.60 24.46
C THR A 371 8.60 -2.65 24.69
N ASN A 372 7.50 -2.80 23.95
CA ASN A 372 6.35 -1.89 23.98
C ASN A 372 5.01 -2.64 24.14
N PRO A 373 4.84 -3.50 25.16
CA PRO A 373 3.68 -4.37 25.26
C PRO A 373 2.36 -3.61 25.46
N ASN A 374 2.34 -2.53 26.26
CA ASN A 374 1.10 -1.75 26.44
C ASN A 374 0.74 -0.94 25.20
N THR A 375 1.74 -0.33 24.56
CA THR A 375 1.58 0.34 23.26
C THR A 375 1.08 -0.61 22.18
N PHE A 376 1.63 -1.83 22.09
CA PHE A 376 1.18 -2.82 21.12
C PHE A 376 -0.30 -3.21 21.32
N ARG A 377 -0.72 -3.39 22.57
CA ARG A 377 -2.13 -3.63 22.89
C ARG A 377 -3.01 -2.44 22.51
N ALA A 378 -2.57 -1.22 22.80
CA ALA A 378 -3.31 0.00 22.47
C ALA A 378 -3.48 0.18 20.96
N VAL A 379 -2.43 -0.03 20.16
CA VAL A 379 -2.53 0.11 18.70
C VAL A 379 -3.40 -1.00 18.11
N ASN A 380 -3.30 -2.22 18.63
CA ASN A 380 -4.15 -3.32 18.14
C ASN A 380 -5.63 -3.08 18.44
N LYS A 381 -5.97 -2.45 19.59
CA LYS A 381 -7.35 -2.01 19.85
C LYS A 381 -7.84 -0.96 18.85
N ALA A 382 -6.98 -0.01 18.46
CA ALA A 382 -7.33 0.97 17.43
C ALA A 382 -7.65 0.29 16.10
N ILE A 383 -6.83 -0.70 15.70
CA ILE A 383 -7.07 -1.51 14.50
C ILE A 383 -8.38 -2.30 14.60
N VAL A 384 -8.69 -2.90 15.75
CA VAL A 384 -9.96 -3.64 15.96
C VAL A 384 -11.19 -2.72 15.92
N ASP A 385 -11.10 -1.53 16.51
CA ASP A 385 -12.16 -0.50 16.40
C ASP A 385 -12.38 -0.09 14.93
N ALA A 386 -11.29 0.16 14.20
CA ALA A 386 -11.34 0.54 12.79
C ALA A 386 -11.87 -0.58 11.89
N ALA A 387 -11.50 -1.83 12.16
CA ALA A 387 -12.04 -3.00 11.46
C ALA A 387 -13.55 -3.09 11.67
N GLY A 388 -14.04 -2.98 12.91
CA GLY A 388 -15.47 -2.99 13.19
C GLY A 388 -16.23 -1.84 12.53
N TYR A 389 -15.65 -0.63 12.51
CA TYR A 389 -16.23 0.52 11.79
C TYR A 389 -16.28 0.28 10.29
N ALA A 390 -15.21 -0.29 9.72
CA ALA A 390 -15.11 -0.58 8.31
C ALA A 390 -16.01 -1.75 7.91
N ASP A 391 -16.29 -2.71 8.78
CA ASP A 391 -17.14 -3.85 8.45
C ASP A 391 -18.61 -3.47 8.26
N ASP A 392 -19.08 -2.41 8.94
CA ASP A 392 -20.43 -1.88 8.75
C ASP A 392 -20.61 -1.29 7.33
N ALA A 393 -21.53 -1.90 6.58
CA ALA A 393 -21.88 -1.52 5.22
C ALA A 393 -22.31 -0.05 5.10
N ALA A 394 -22.89 0.55 6.16
CA ALA A 394 -23.30 1.95 6.17
C ALA A 394 -22.12 2.92 6.02
N ASN A 395 -20.93 2.53 6.50
CA ASN A 395 -19.74 3.37 6.54
C ASN A 395 -18.87 3.21 5.28
N ARG A 396 -19.09 2.17 4.46
CA ARG A 396 -18.22 1.83 3.32
C ARG A 396 -18.05 2.96 2.29
N LYS A 397 -19.09 3.77 2.06
CA LYS A 397 -19.05 4.87 1.08
C LYS A 397 -18.20 6.05 1.55
N GLU A 398 -18.35 6.46 2.81
CA GLU A 398 -17.53 7.54 3.38
C GLU A 398 -16.07 7.09 3.54
N ILE A 399 -15.84 5.82 3.88
CA ILE A 399 -14.50 5.23 3.90
C ILE A 399 -13.90 5.29 2.49
N ALA A 400 -14.64 4.89 1.45
CA ALA A 400 -14.17 4.99 0.07
C ALA A 400 -13.75 6.43 -0.27
N ALA A 401 -14.56 7.42 0.10
CA ALA A 401 -14.28 8.83 -0.14
C ALA A 401 -13.04 9.33 0.62
N ALA A 402 -12.76 8.84 1.82
CA ALA A 402 -11.55 9.19 2.57
C ALA A 402 -10.29 8.52 1.97
N LEU A 403 -10.40 7.28 1.51
CA LEU A 403 -9.27 6.48 1.03
C LEU A 403 -8.66 6.97 -0.30
N ILE A 404 -9.41 7.71 -1.13
CA ILE A 404 -8.91 8.18 -2.44
C ILE A 404 -7.83 9.26 -2.33
N GLU A 405 -7.66 9.87 -1.15
CA GLU A 405 -6.71 10.95 -0.94
C GLU A 405 -5.28 10.53 -1.32
N ARG A 406 -4.50 11.50 -1.81
CA ARG A 406 -3.15 11.23 -2.35
C ARG A 406 -2.23 10.56 -1.33
N GLN A 407 -2.41 10.87 -0.06
CA GLN A 407 -1.62 10.30 1.03
C GLN A 407 -1.95 8.81 1.30
N TYR A 408 -3.13 8.34 0.89
CA TYR A 408 -3.57 6.95 1.00
C TYR A 408 -3.49 6.23 -0.35
N LEU A 409 -4.62 5.85 -0.96
CA LEU A 409 -4.63 4.95 -2.11
C LEU A 409 -4.37 5.70 -3.43
N ASN A 410 -4.78 6.97 -3.52
CA ASN A 410 -4.69 7.75 -4.76
C ASN A 410 -5.36 7.03 -5.96
N GLN A 411 -6.55 6.47 -5.74
CA GLN A 411 -7.34 5.71 -6.72
C GLN A 411 -8.68 6.39 -7.01
N PRO A 412 -9.29 6.20 -8.19
CA PRO A 412 -10.60 6.77 -8.51
C PRO A 412 -11.67 6.29 -7.54
N LEU A 413 -12.52 7.21 -7.09
CA LEU A 413 -13.63 6.91 -6.19
C LEU A 413 -14.54 5.77 -6.69
N PRO A 414 -14.97 5.73 -7.97
CA PRO A 414 -15.80 4.63 -8.45
C PRO A 414 -15.15 3.25 -8.30
N VAL A 415 -13.82 3.18 -8.36
CA VAL A 415 -13.07 1.92 -8.21
C VAL A 415 -13.07 1.48 -6.75
N VAL A 416 -12.75 2.40 -5.82
CA VAL A 416 -12.68 2.09 -4.39
C VAL A 416 -14.08 1.82 -3.81
N GLU A 417 -15.08 2.62 -4.19
CA GLU A 417 -16.47 2.42 -3.74
C GLU A 417 -17.02 1.08 -4.24
N ALA A 418 -16.74 0.70 -5.49
CA ALA A 418 -17.19 -0.57 -6.05
C ALA A 418 -16.65 -1.79 -5.28
N VAL A 419 -15.40 -1.71 -4.83
CA VAL A 419 -14.79 -2.75 -3.98
C VAL A 419 -15.45 -2.77 -2.61
N LEU A 420 -15.50 -1.63 -1.92
CA LEU A 420 -15.94 -1.58 -0.52
C LEU A 420 -17.43 -1.83 -0.33
N THR A 421 -18.26 -1.46 -1.29
CA THR A 421 -19.71 -1.67 -1.26
C THR A 421 -20.17 -2.94 -1.94
N GLY A 422 -19.29 -3.58 -2.73
CA GLY A 422 -19.63 -4.80 -3.45
C GLY A 422 -20.50 -4.61 -4.68
N THR A 423 -20.81 -3.37 -5.09
CA THR A 423 -21.51 -3.09 -6.36
C THR A 423 -20.50 -2.71 -7.43
N PHE A 424 -20.29 -3.59 -8.42
CA PHE A 424 -19.20 -3.43 -9.38
C PHE A 424 -19.50 -4.06 -10.74
N ASP A 425 -18.83 -3.55 -11.78
CA ASP A 425 -18.82 -4.20 -13.08
C ASP A 425 -17.71 -5.26 -13.13
N ASP A 426 -18.00 -6.40 -13.74
CA ASP A 426 -17.05 -7.52 -13.89
C ASP A 426 -16.17 -7.43 -15.15
N GLY A 427 -16.42 -6.45 -16.03
CA GLY A 427 -15.73 -6.30 -17.32
C GLY A 427 -16.23 -7.25 -18.41
N GLN A 428 -17.24 -8.07 -18.12
CA GLN A 428 -17.89 -8.99 -19.05
C GLN A 428 -19.28 -8.52 -19.48
N GLY A 429 -19.65 -7.29 -19.10
CA GLY A 429 -20.95 -6.69 -19.38
C GLY A 429 -21.99 -6.91 -18.28
N ASN A 430 -21.59 -7.48 -17.13
CA ASN A 430 -22.46 -7.63 -15.98
C ASN A 430 -22.11 -6.60 -14.90
N THR A 431 -23.14 -6.09 -14.24
CA THR A 431 -23.01 -5.38 -12.96
C THR A 431 -23.46 -6.34 -11.86
N LEU A 432 -22.56 -6.60 -10.91
CA LEU A 432 -22.76 -7.51 -9.80
C LEU A 432 -22.98 -6.74 -8.50
N ASN A 433 -23.69 -7.36 -7.57
CA ASN A 433 -23.88 -6.86 -6.21
C ASN A 433 -23.54 -7.98 -5.21
N VAL A 434 -22.34 -7.92 -4.66
CA VAL A 434 -21.78 -8.84 -3.68
C VAL A 434 -21.33 -8.02 -2.47
N PRO A 435 -22.25 -7.64 -1.56
CA PRO A 435 -21.95 -6.69 -0.47
C PRO A 435 -20.81 -7.12 0.45
N ASP A 436 -20.56 -8.43 0.54
CA ASP A 436 -19.52 -9.08 1.32
C ASP A 436 -18.29 -9.48 0.46
N ARG A 437 -18.08 -8.81 -0.69
CA ARG A 437 -16.88 -8.92 -1.55
C ARG A 437 -15.58 -8.77 -0.74
N ILE A 438 -15.59 -7.89 0.27
CA ILE A 438 -14.51 -7.69 1.23
C ILE A 438 -15.12 -7.46 2.63
N GLY A 439 -14.59 -8.16 3.63
CA GLY A 439 -14.97 -8.01 5.04
C GLY A 439 -13.77 -7.56 5.89
N PHE A 440 -14.04 -6.99 7.05
CA PHE A 440 -13.03 -6.53 8.01
C PHE A 440 -13.22 -7.23 9.36
N ASP A 441 -12.93 -8.54 9.39
CA ASP A 441 -12.93 -9.36 10.61
C ASP A 441 -11.49 -9.47 11.15
N PRO A 442 -11.19 -8.89 12.34
CA PRO A 442 -9.84 -8.87 12.86
C PRO A 442 -9.36 -10.16 13.48
N TYR A 443 -10.22 -11.18 13.65
CA TYR A 443 -9.86 -12.39 14.38
C TYR A 443 -8.85 -13.27 13.61
N PRO A 444 -7.63 -13.49 14.14
CA PRO A 444 -6.61 -14.28 13.45
C PRO A 444 -6.76 -15.76 13.81
N TRP A 445 -7.67 -16.45 13.14
CA TRP A 445 -7.90 -17.89 13.33
C TRP A 445 -6.60 -18.70 13.19
N LYS A 446 -6.33 -19.63 14.10
CA LYS A 446 -5.17 -20.54 14.01
C LYS A 446 -5.32 -21.53 12.84
N SER A 447 -6.55 -21.84 12.43
CA SER A 447 -6.84 -22.64 11.22
C SER A 447 -6.29 -21.98 9.95
N PHE A 448 -6.28 -20.64 9.87
CA PHE A 448 -5.65 -19.90 8.78
C PHE A 448 -4.15 -20.16 8.71
N ALA A 449 -3.45 -20.05 9.84
CA ALA A 449 -2.02 -20.28 9.92
C ALA A 449 -1.66 -21.70 9.49
N LYS A 450 -2.45 -22.68 9.93
CA LYS A 450 -2.26 -24.09 9.59
C LYS A 450 -2.51 -24.36 8.11
N TRP A 451 -3.59 -23.82 7.51
CA TRP A 451 -3.83 -23.96 6.07
C TRP A 451 -2.71 -23.33 5.25
N ILE A 452 -2.29 -22.11 5.61
CA ILE A 452 -1.19 -21.41 4.92
C ILE A 452 0.08 -22.25 4.98
N SER A 453 0.45 -22.73 6.17
CA SER A 453 1.66 -23.53 6.36
C SER A 453 1.60 -24.85 5.61
N ALA A 454 0.44 -25.51 5.60
CA ALA A 454 0.21 -26.73 4.83
C ALA A 454 0.38 -26.49 3.33
N GLN A 455 -0.16 -25.39 2.79
CA GLN A 455 0.03 -25.04 1.38
C GLN A 455 1.46 -24.62 1.04
N LEU A 456 2.19 -23.98 1.97
CA LEU A 456 3.62 -23.72 1.79
C LEU A 456 4.43 -25.02 1.72
N VAL A 457 4.07 -26.03 2.51
CA VAL A 457 4.69 -27.37 2.41
C VAL A 457 4.32 -28.05 1.10
N ARG A 458 3.04 -28.05 0.73
CA ARG A 458 2.55 -28.68 -0.52
C ARG A 458 3.32 -28.22 -1.75
N TRP A 459 3.62 -26.92 -1.82
CA TRP A 459 4.30 -26.31 -2.98
C TRP A 459 5.82 -26.16 -2.79
N ASP A 460 6.44 -26.97 -1.93
CA ASP A 460 7.89 -26.97 -1.66
C ASP A 460 8.47 -25.60 -1.26
N MET A 461 7.62 -24.72 -0.72
CA MET A 461 8.01 -23.40 -0.23
C MET A 461 8.44 -23.41 1.24
N MET A 462 8.10 -24.49 1.97
CA MET A 462 8.51 -24.75 3.35
C MET A 462 8.92 -26.23 3.46
N PRO A 463 10.10 -26.55 4.02
CA PRO A 463 10.50 -27.93 4.27
C PRO A 463 9.52 -28.63 5.23
N THR A 464 9.17 -29.88 4.93
CA THR A 464 8.23 -30.65 5.76
C THR A 464 8.79 -30.88 7.17
N GLU A 465 10.10 -31.00 7.32
CA GLU A 465 10.78 -31.28 8.57
C GLU A 465 10.69 -30.12 9.57
N THR A 466 10.48 -28.90 9.10
CA THR A 466 10.38 -27.69 9.93
C THR A 466 8.93 -27.21 10.10
N ALA A 467 7.97 -27.84 9.42
CA ALA A 467 6.57 -27.44 9.37
C ALA A 467 5.75 -27.98 10.54
N ASN A 468 6.05 -27.53 11.77
CA ASN A 468 5.18 -27.77 12.91
C ASN A 468 3.97 -26.81 12.88
N TYR A 469 2.86 -27.26 12.32
CA TYR A 469 1.68 -26.43 12.08
C TYR A 469 1.06 -25.85 13.37
N ASP A 470 0.98 -26.63 14.45
CA ASP A 470 0.45 -26.17 15.74
C ASP A 470 1.35 -25.09 16.34
N GLN A 471 2.68 -25.30 16.32
CA GLN A 471 3.64 -24.35 16.87
C GLN A 471 3.64 -23.06 16.05
N ILE A 472 3.63 -23.15 14.72
CA ILE A 472 3.55 -21.97 13.84
C ILE A 472 2.28 -21.16 14.13
N ALA A 473 1.13 -21.83 14.24
CA ALA A 473 -0.14 -21.18 14.54
C ALA A 473 -0.13 -20.53 15.92
N GLN A 474 0.35 -21.22 16.95
CA GLN A 474 0.40 -20.71 18.32
C GLN A 474 1.37 -19.54 18.47
N ASP A 475 2.54 -19.62 17.82
CA ASP A 475 3.58 -18.62 17.99
C ASP A 475 3.29 -17.37 17.19
N ILE A 476 2.85 -17.49 15.94
CA ILE A 476 2.79 -16.34 15.03
C ILE A 476 1.42 -15.65 15.06
N PHE A 477 0.32 -16.40 15.19
CA PHE A 477 -1.03 -15.84 15.17
C PHE A 477 -1.49 -15.58 16.62
N LEU A 478 -1.58 -14.30 17.00
CA LEU A 478 -1.91 -13.89 18.37
C LEU A 478 -3.41 -13.95 18.66
N THR A 479 -4.05 -15.09 18.39
CA THR A 479 -5.50 -15.30 18.52
C THR A 479 -6.01 -15.06 19.94
N ASP A 480 -5.26 -15.53 20.94
CA ASP A 480 -5.64 -15.39 22.34
C ASP A 480 -5.65 -13.91 22.76
N LEU A 481 -4.65 -13.15 22.30
CA LEU A 481 -4.57 -11.70 22.48
C LEU A 481 -5.71 -10.98 21.75
N ALA A 482 -5.98 -11.33 20.49
CA ALA A 482 -7.07 -10.71 19.73
C ALA A 482 -8.43 -10.92 20.41
N ALA A 483 -8.70 -12.12 20.92
CA ALA A 483 -9.91 -12.42 21.68
C ALA A 483 -9.99 -11.62 22.99
N GLU A 484 -8.88 -11.47 23.70
CA GLU A 484 -8.79 -10.66 24.92
C GLU A 484 -9.11 -9.18 24.63
N LEU A 485 -8.46 -8.58 23.63
CA LEU A 485 -8.65 -7.17 23.27
C LEU A 485 -10.06 -6.87 22.76
N GLN A 486 -10.66 -7.77 21.97
CA GLN A 486 -12.05 -7.64 21.54
C GLN A 486 -13.02 -7.62 22.74
N LYS A 487 -12.81 -8.49 23.74
CA LYS A 487 -13.62 -8.48 24.97
C LYS A 487 -13.44 -7.19 25.76
N GLU A 488 -12.22 -6.66 25.86
CA GLU A 488 -11.96 -5.36 26.50
C GLU A 488 -12.68 -4.20 25.79
N LEU A 489 -12.86 -4.29 24.47
CA LEU A 489 -13.62 -3.33 23.66
C LEU A 489 -15.14 -3.56 23.71
N GLY A 490 -15.62 -4.56 24.45
CA GLY A 490 -17.04 -4.92 24.54
C GLY A 490 -17.58 -5.69 23.33
N GLN A 491 -16.70 -6.21 22.46
CA GLN A 491 -17.06 -7.07 21.35
C GLN A 491 -17.14 -8.54 21.79
N SER A 492 -17.78 -9.38 20.97
CA SER A 492 -17.94 -10.82 21.22
C SER A 492 -17.11 -11.63 20.24
N PRO A 493 -15.81 -11.88 20.53
CA PRO A 493 -14.99 -12.70 19.67
C PRO A 493 -15.45 -14.17 19.68
N PRO A 494 -15.08 -14.97 18.67
CA PRO A 494 -15.25 -16.42 18.69
C PRO A 494 -14.70 -17.08 19.96
N SER A 495 -15.38 -18.15 20.41
CA SER A 495 -14.93 -18.99 21.53
C SER A 495 -13.79 -19.93 21.16
N ASP A 496 -13.75 -20.36 19.90
CA ASP A 496 -12.79 -21.31 19.37
C ASP A 496 -11.67 -20.57 18.64
N ALA A 497 -10.43 -21.04 18.80
CA ALA A 497 -9.27 -20.49 18.10
C ALA A 497 -9.10 -21.06 16.67
N GLU A 498 -9.76 -22.19 16.41
CA GLU A 498 -9.67 -22.94 15.16
C GLU A 498 -11.06 -23.37 14.72
N ARG A 499 -11.22 -23.50 13.41
CA ARG A 499 -12.43 -24.06 12.79
C ARG A 499 -12.05 -24.82 11.53
N VAL A 500 -12.94 -25.71 11.13
CA VAL A 500 -12.85 -26.36 9.83
C VAL A 500 -13.12 -25.31 8.75
N GLU A 501 -12.19 -25.17 7.81
CA GLU A 501 -12.29 -24.20 6.72
C GLU A 501 -12.96 -24.86 5.51
N ASN A 502 -14.00 -24.22 4.99
CA ASN A 502 -14.76 -24.73 3.84
C ASN A 502 -14.31 -23.98 2.59
N LEU A 503 -13.55 -24.67 1.74
CA LEU A 503 -13.13 -24.15 0.44
C LEU A 503 -14.11 -24.65 -0.63
N LYS A 504 -13.97 -24.13 -1.85
CA LYS A 504 -14.88 -24.41 -2.97
C LYS A 504 -14.89 -25.89 -3.37
N PHE A 505 -13.72 -26.54 -3.34
CA PHE A 505 -13.56 -27.88 -3.90
C PHE A 505 -13.30 -28.97 -2.85
N ASP A 506 -12.97 -28.57 -1.62
CA ASP A 506 -12.59 -29.45 -0.51
C ASP A 506 -12.80 -28.73 0.83
N GLN A 507 -12.50 -29.45 1.92
CA GLN A 507 -12.62 -28.97 3.29
C GLN A 507 -11.29 -29.20 4.00
N PHE A 508 -10.81 -28.18 4.72
CA PHE A 508 -9.58 -28.27 5.49
C PHE A 508 -9.90 -28.42 6.99
N ASP A 509 -9.55 -29.57 7.55
CA ASP A 509 -9.57 -29.79 8.99
C ASP A 509 -8.20 -29.39 9.59
N PRO A 510 -8.13 -28.33 10.44
CA PRO A 510 -6.88 -27.91 11.07
C PRO A 510 -6.28 -28.94 12.03
N ALA A 511 -7.02 -30.01 12.38
CA ALA A 511 -6.51 -31.11 13.20
C ALA A 511 -5.61 -32.09 12.41
N ASP A 512 -5.74 -32.15 11.07
CA ASP A 512 -4.93 -33.06 10.24
C ASP A 512 -4.51 -32.43 8.89
N PRO A 513 -3.58 -31.44 8.91
CA PRO A 513 -3.14 -30.79 7.69
C PRO A 513 -2.37 -31.69 6.73
N ALA A 514 -1.71 -32.75 7.24
CA ALA A 514 -0.90 -33.66 6.43
C ALA A 514 -1.80 -34.52 5.53
N THR A 515 -2.87 -35.11 6.07
CA THR A 515 -3.84 -35.86 5.27
C THR A 515 -4.46 -35.00 4.19
N TYR A 516 -4.78 -33.74 4.49
CA TYR A 516 -5.31 -32.80 3.49
C TYR A 516 -4.35 -32.60 2.31
N ILE A 517 -3.05 -32.43 2.55
CA ILE A 517 -2.05 -32.31 1.48
C ILE A 517 -2.02 -33.59 0.63
N ASP A 518 -1.96 -34.76 1.26
CA ASP A 518 -1.91 -36.06 0.56
C ASP A 518 -3.15 -36.28 -0.32
N GLU A 519 -4.33 -35.90 0.18
CA GLU A 519 -5.58 -35.96 -0.57
C GLU A 519 -5.57 -35.03 -1.79
N GLN A 520 -5.09 -33.79 -1.63
CA GLN A 520 -4.96 -32.85 -2.73
C GLN A 520 -3.99 -33.34 -3.80
N ILE A 521 -2.79 -33.81 -3.42
CA ILE A 521 -1.80 -34.35 -4.37
C ILE A 521 -2.38 -35.55 -5.12
N LYS A 522 -3.07 -36.45 -4.42
CA LYS A 522 -3.70 -37.62 -5.02
C LYS A 522 -4.84 -37.25 -5.98
N GLN A 523 -5.66 -36.27 -5.60
CA GLN A 523 -6.82 -35.85 -6.37
C GLN A 523 -6.41 -35.11 -7.65
N TYR A 524 -5.56 -34.10 -7.52
CA TYR A 524 -5.21 -33.21 -8.61
C TYR A 524 -4.02 -33.70 -9.43
N LYS A 525 -3.17 -34.56 -8.86
CA LYS A 525 -1.95 -35.11 -9.50
C LYS A 525 -0.94 -34.04 -9.90
N VAL A 526 -0.94 -32.94 -9.15
CA VAL A 526 -0.04 -31.78 -9.22
C VAL A 526 0.23 -31.23 -7.83
#